data_AF-A0A7J7IIB5-F1
#
_entry.id   AF-A0A7J7IIB5-F1
#
_cell.length_a   1.000
_cell.length_b   1.000
_cell.length_c   1.000
_cell.angle_alpha   90.00
_cell.angle_beta   90.00
_cell.angle_gamma   90.00
#
_symmetry.space_group_name_H-M   'P 1'
#
loop_
_entity.id
_entity.type
_entity.pdbx_description
1 polymer ?
#
loop_
_entity_poly.entity_id
_entity_poly.type
_entity_poly.pdbx_seq_one_letter_code
_entity_poly.pdbx_strand_id
1 'polypeptide(L)'
;MPRREGTRPVVDATETPAPSKSLMSFGSSSLGGFGDGVDSQTSAAQQEFTNFLEQENQKAAVQAVIAKLTELCWDKCVQKPGSKLSSSEAECLSNCAERFLDTSLFIMQRMVKKQ
;
A
#
# COMPACT_ATOMS: atom_id res chain seq x y z
N MET A 1 -19.82 27.27 28.26
CA MET A 1 -19.90 27.17 26.78
C MET A 1 -19.19 25.88 26.37
N PRO A 2 -19.86 24.97 25.64
CA PRO A 2 -19.49 23.56 25.55
C PRO A 2 -18.47 23.25 24.45
N ARG A 3 -17.70 22.17 24.66
CA ARG A 3 -16.79 21.53 23.70
C ARG A 3 -17.50 21.23 22.37
N ARG A 4 -16.85 21.56 21.25
CA ARG A 4 -17.06 20.85 19.98
C ARG A 4 -16.02 19.75 19.85
N GLU A 5 -16.45 18.53 20.14
CA GLU A 5 -15.79 17.32 19.65
C GLU A 5 -15.90 17.33 18.11
N GLY A 6 -14.80 17.62 17.45
CA GLY A 6 -14.63 17.37 16.02
C GLY A 6 -14.16 15.93 15.84
N THR A 7 -15.10 15.03 15.59
CA THR A 7 -14.85 13.66 15.15
C THR A 7 -14.03 13.70 13.86
N ARG A 8 -12.74 13.36 13.95
CA ARG A 8 -11.98 12.90 12.78
C ARG A 8 -12.65 11.60 12.30
N PRO A 9 -12.88 11.40 11.00
CA PRO A 9 -13.21 10.07 10.52
C PRO A 9 -12.00 9.19 10.83
N VAL A 10 -12.23 8.18 11.68
CA VAL A 10 -11.32 7.06 11.82
C VAL A 10 -11.27 6.42 10.43
N VAL A 11 -10.12 6.52 9.78
CA VAL A 11 -9.84 5.69 8.60
C VAL A 11 -9.85 4.26 9.11
N ASP A 12 -10.86 3.51 8.67
CA ASP A 12 -11.06 2.13 9.04
C ASP A 12 -9.86 1.33 8.51
N ALA A 13 -9.02 0.83 9.42
CA ALA A 13 -7.81 0.08 9.14
C ALA A 13 -8.09 -1.42 9.13
N THR A 14 -9.19 -1.84 8.51
CA THR A 14 -9.56 -3.26 8.41
C THR A 14 -9.99 -3.65 7.01
N GLU A 15 -9.13 -3.42 6.01
CA GLU A 15 -9.18 -4.25 4.80
C GLU A 15 -7.79 -4.45 4.20
N THR A 16 -7.02 -5.35 4.82
CA THR A 16 -5.95 -6.07 4.14
C THR A 16 -6.57 -7.10 3.19
N PRO A 17 -6.36 -7.03 1.86
CA PRO A 17 -6.68 -8.16 0.99
C PRO A 17 -5.56 -9.21 1.13
N ALA A 18 -5.77 -10.19 2.01
CA ALA A 18 -4.95 -11.38 2.03
C ALA A 18 -5.27 -12.24 0.79
N PRO A 19 -4.26 -12.81 0.10
CA PRO A 19 -4.46 -13.70 -1.02
C PRO A 19 -4.91 -15.07 -0.49
N SER A 20 -5.86 -15.67 -1.21
CA SER A 20 -6.12 -17.12 -1.22
C SER A 20 -6.47 -17.78 0.12
N LYS A 21 -7.78 -17.85 0.41
CA LYS A 21 -8.36 -19.06 1.01
C LYS A 21 -9.61 -19.46 0.24
N SER A 22 -9.37 -20.31 -0.77
CA SER A 22 -10.21 -21.44 -1.13
C SER A 22 -11.48 -21.59 -0.28
N LEU A 23 -12.60 -21.06 -0.77
CA LEU A 23 -13.94 -21.51 -0.39
C LEU A 23 -14.74 -21.72 -1.69
N MET A 24 -14.27 -22.70 -2.46
CA MET A 24 -15.18 -23.53 -3.26
C MET A 24 -16.13 -24.23 -2.28
N SER A 25 -17.33 -23.69 -2.09
CA SER A 25 -18.40 -24.42 -1.40
C SER A 25 -19.77 -23.88 -1.80
N PHE A 26 -20.20 -24.24 -3.01
CA PHE A 26 -21.59 -24.57 -3.25
C PHE A 26 -21.62 -26.05 -3.56
N GLY A 27 -21.78 -26.83 -2.48
CA GLY A 27 -22.06 -28.25 -2.55
C GLY A 27 -23.31 -28.47 -3.39
N SER A 28 -23.14 -29.29 -4.42
CA SER A 28 -24.16 -29.76 -5.34
C SER A 28 -25.31 -30.43 -4.58
N SER A 29 -26.52 -29.91 -4.76
CA SER A 29 -27.74 -30.71 -4.67
C SER A 29 -28.48 -30.49 -5.98
N SER A 30 -28.52 -31.58 -6.74
CA SER A 30 -29.07 -31.73 -8.08
C SER A 30 -30.36 -30.97 -8.33
N LEU A 31 -30.46 -30.31 -9.50
CA LEU A 31 -31.62 -30.34 -10.41
C LEU A 31 -31.40 -29.37 -11.59
N GLY A 32 -31.47 -29.89 -12.82
CA GLY A 32 -31.85 -29.13 -14.01
C GLY A 32 -30.73 -28.35 -14.71
N GLY A 33 -30.46 -28.73 -15.96
CA GLY A 33 -29.45 -28.09 -16.79
C GLY A 33 -29.83 -26.68 -17.24
N PHE A 34 -28.79 -25.85 -17.33
CA PHE A 34 -28.69 -24.74 -18.26
C PHE A 34 -27.26 -24.77 -18.77
N GLY A 35 -27.10 -25.03 -20.08
CA GLY A 35 -25.84 -24.81 -20.74
C GLY A 35 -25.60 -23.31 -20.83
N ASP A 36 -24.40 -22.87 -20.45
CA ASP A 36 -23.89 -21.59 -20.90
C ASP A 36 -22.36 -21.64 -20.91
N GLY A 37 -21.79 -21.53 -22.11
CA GLY A 37 -20.36 -21.37 -22.31
C GLY A 37 -19.95 -19.96 -21.88
N VAL A 38 -19.61 -19.81 -20.60
CA VAL A 38 -19.07 -18.56 -20.04
C VAL A 38 -17.54 -18.60 -19.95
N ASP A 39 -16.87 -18.82 -21.09
CA ASP A 39 -15.40 -18.85 -21.16
C ASP A 39 -14.78 -17.68 -21.93
N SER A 40 -15.57 -16.71 -22.43
CA SER A 40 -15.02 -15.62 -23.25
C SER A 40 -15.25 -14.19 -22.74
N GLN A 41 -16.06 -13.99 -21.69
CA GLN A 41 -16.29 -12.65 -21.11
C GLN A 41 -15.55 -12.47 -19.77
N THR A 42 -15.21 -13.56 -19.11
CA THR A 42 -14.45 -13.60 -17.87
C THR A 42 -12.99 -13.19 -18.09
N SER A 43 -12.39 -13.48 -19.25
CA SER A 43 -10.99 -13.12 -19.54
C SER A 43 -10.75 -11.61 -19.62
N ALA A 44 -11.65 -10.84 -20.24
CA ALA A 44 -11.55 -9.39 -20.32
C ALA A 44 -11.78 -8.71 -18.95
N ALA A 45 -12.82 -9.14 -18.22
CA ALA A 45 -13.09 -8.62 -16.88
C ALA A 45 -12.01 -9.04 -15.85
N GLN A 46 -11.47 -10.26 -15.99
CA GLN A 46 -10.33 -10.72 -15.19
C GLN A 46 -9.08 -9.91 -15.50
N GLN A 47 -8.80 -9.58 -16.76
CA GLN A 47 -7.67 -8.71 -17.12
C GLN A 47 -7.81 -7.32 -16.52
N GLU A 48 -8.98 -6.68 -16.61
CA GLU A 48 -9.24 -5.38 -15.97
C GLU A 48 -9.09 -5.45 -14.44
N PHE A 49 -9.60 -6.51 -13.81
CA PHE A 49 -9.45 -6.74 -12.38
C PHE A 49 -7.99 -6.97 -11.96
N THR A 50 -7.22 -7.70 -12.77
CA THR A 50 -5.78 -7.94 -12.50
C THR A 50 -4.99 -6.64 -12.60
N ASN A 51 -5.29 -5.81 -13.60
CA ASN A 51 -4.69 -4.48 -13.74
C ASN A 51 -5.04 -3.58 -12.55
N PHE A 52 -6.28 -3.64 -12.05
CA PHE A 52 -6.69 -2.91 -10.86
C PHE A 52 -5.93 -3.38 -9.61
N LEU A 53 -5.81 -4.69 -9.40
CA LEU A 53 -5.04 -5.26 -8.29
C LEU A 53 -3.57 -4.85 -8.34
N GLU A 54 -2.95 -4.84 -9.52
CA GLU A 54 -1.56 -4.43 -9.66
C GLU A 54 -1.38 -2.95 -9.31
N GLN A 55 -2.28 -2.07 -9.75
CA GLN A 55 -2.26 -0.65 -9.38
C GLN A 55 -2.41 -0.44 -7.88
N GLU A 56 -3.34 -1.14 -7.23
CA GLU A 56 -3.52 -1.05 -5.78
C GLU A 56 -2.29 -1.59 -5.02
N ASN A 57 -1.69 -2.68 -5.50
CA ASN A 57 -0.46 -3.21 -4.91
C ASN A 57 0.72 -2.23 -5.04
N GLN A 58 0.87 -1.59 -6.20
CA GLN A 58 1.88 -0.55 -6.40
C GLN A 58 1.66 0.64 -5.47
N LYS A 59 0.40 1.08 -5.29
CA LYS A 59 0.07 2.14 -4.30
C LYS A 59 0.44 1.70 -2.89
N ALA A 60 0.07 0.50 -2.47
CA ALA A 60 0.38 -0.02 -1.14
C ALA A 60 1.90 -0.09 -0.91
N ALA A 61 2.67 -0.52 -1.90
CA ALA A 61 4.13 -0.54 -1.83
C ALA A 61 4.73 0.87 -1.66
N VAL A 62 4.25 1.86 -2.42
CA VAL A 62 4.69 3.26 -2.28
C VAL A 62 4.30 3.82 -0.91
N GLN A 63 3.09 3.54 -0.42
CA GLN A 63 2.66 3.97 0.91
C GLN A 63 3.55 3.38 2.01
N ALA A 64 3.96 2.13 1.89
CA ALA A 64 4.89 1.51 2.84
C ALA A 64 6.26 2.22 2.85
N VAL A 65 6.79 2.59 1.68
CA VAL A 65 8.04 3.36 1.58
C VAL A 65 7.89 4.75 2.19
N ILE A 66 6.77 5.45 1.93
CA ILE A 66 6.50 6.77 2.51
C ILE A 66 6.42 6.68 4.02
N ALA A 67 5.71 5.69 4.57
CA ALA A 67 5.61 5.48 6.01
C ALA A 67 7.00 5.25 6.62
N LYS A 68 7.83 4.40 6.00
CA LYS A 68 9.18 4.12 6.47
C LYS A 68 10.10 5.34 6.43
N LEU A 69 10.06 6.11 5.34
CA LEU A 69 10.80 7.35 5.20
C LEU A 69 10.37 8.36 6.27
N THR A 70 9.06 8.46 6.50
CA THR A 70 8.50 9.38 7.48
C THR A 70 9.00 9.05 8.88
N GLU A 71 8.92 7.80 9.32
CA GLU A 71 9.46 7.37 10.63
C GLU A 71 10.95 7.69 10.78
N LEU A 72 11.76 7.24 9.82
CA LEU A 72 13.22 7.37 9.91
C LEU A 72 13.67 8.83 9.87
N CYS A 73 13.13 9.61 8.94
CA CYS A 73 13.52 11.00 8.78
C CYS A 73 12.94 11.89 9.88
N TRP A 74 11.78 11.53 10.43
CA TRP A 74 11.23 12.19 11.62
C TRP A 74 12.18 12.07 12.80
N ASP A 75 12.59 10.85 13.16
CA ASP A 75 13.46 10.60 14.31
C ASP A 75 14.84 11.25 14.19
N LYS A 76 15.33 11.44 12.96
CA LYS A 76 16.64 12.06 12.70
C LYS A 76 16.56 13.58 12.64
N CYS A 77 15.56 14.12 11.97
CA CYS A 77 15.53 15.53 11.62
C CYS A 77 14.66 16.37 12.55
N VAL A 78 13.60 15.82 13.14
CA VAL A 78 12.62 16.59 13.91
C VAL A 78 12.88 16.44 15.42
N GLN A 79 13.57 17.42 15.99
CA GLN A 79 13.92 17.43 17.41
C GLN A 79 12.83 18.05 18.29
N LYS A 80 12.11 19.05 17.77
CA LYS A 80 11.03 19.75 18.47
C LYS A 80 9.85 19.94 17.52
N PRO A 81 8.76 19.16 17.67
CA PRO A 81 7.62 19.29 16.79
C PRO A 81 6.98 20.68 16.97
N GLY A 82 7.10 21.51 15.93
CA GLY A 82 6.45 22.82 15.83
C GLY A 82 5.25 22.79 14.89
N SER A 83 4.57 23.93 14.76
CA SER A 83 3.49 24.11 13.77
C SER A 83 3.97 24.19 12.32
N LYS A 84 5.29 24.30 12.13
CA LYS A 84 5.96 24.35 10.83
C LYS A 84 7.35 23.74 10.95
N LEU A 85 7.85 23.20 9.85
CA LEU A 85 9.24 22.81 9.71
C LEU A 85 10.11 24.07 9.64
N SER A 86 11.17 24.11 10.45
CA SER A 86 12.23 25.10 10.30
C SER A 86 13.02 24.85 9.00
N SER A 87 13.76 25.86 8.53
CA SER A 87 14.58 25.73 7.32
C SER A 87 15.61 24.60 7.45
N SER A 88 16.22 24.45 8.62
CA SER A 88 17.16 23.36 8.92
C SER A 88 16.50 21.98 8.93
N GLU A 89 15.26 21.87 9.43
CA GLU A 89 14.53 20.60 9.39
C GLU A 89 14.12 20.23 7.97
N ALA A 90 13.67 21.20 7.17
CA ALA A 90 13.34 20.96 5.76
C ALA A 90 14.55 20.46 4.95
N GLU A 91 15.71 21.10 5.14
CA GLU A 91 16.96 20.68 4.49
C GLU A 91 17.47 19.33 5.01
N CYS A 92 17.29 19.03 6.30
CA CYS A 92 17.60 17.70 6.83
C CYS A 92 16.70 16.62 6.21
N LEU A 93 15.40 16.88 6.09
CA LEU A 93 14.43 15.93 5.54
C LEU A 93 14.70 15.61 4.06
N SER A 94 15.06 16.60 3.24
CA SER A 94 15.42 16.37 1.83
C SER A 94 16.66 15.48 1.73
N ASN A 95 17.72 15.81 2.48
CA ASN A 95 18.93 15.00 2.53
C ASN A 95 18.65 13.58 3.04
N CYS A 96 17.84 13.43 4.09
CA CYS A 96 17.50 12.14 4.66
C CYS A 96 16.80 11.23 3.63
N ALA A 97 15.79 11.75 2.93
CA ALA A 97 15.06 10.99 1.93
C ALA A 97 15.97 10.55 0.77
N GLU A 98 16.78 11.47 0.23
CA GLU A 98 17.73 11.16 -0.84
C GLU A 98 18.75 10.09 -0.42
N ARG A 99 19.36 10.25 0.76
CA ARG A 99 20.35 9.26 1.26
C ARG A 99 19.71 7.89 1.50
N PHE A 100 18.47 7.84 1.98
CA PHE A 100 17.77 6.57 2.20
C PHE A 100 17.50 5.84 0.87
N LEU A 101 17.01 6.56 -0.14
CA LEU A 101 16.73 5.97 -1.46
C LEU A 101 18.02 5.50 -2.15
N ASP A 102 19.07 6.32 -2.14
CA ASP A 102 20.38 5.97 -2.70
C ASP A 102 20.95 4.71 -2.06
N THR A 103 20.92 4.64 -0.72
CA THR A 103 21.44 3.50 0.03
C THR A 103 20.61 2.24 -0.23
N SER A 104 19.29 2.38 -0.24
CA SER A 104 18.37 1.26 -0.49
C SER A 104 18.59 0.67 -1.89
N LEU A 105 18.70 1.53 -2.92
CA LEU A 105 18.98 1.09 -4.28
C LEU A 105 20.36 0.42 -4.38
N PHE A 106 21.38 1.00 -3.76
CA PHE A 106 22.72 0.43 -3.75
C PHE A 106 22.77 -0.97 -3.14
N ILE A 107 22.07 -1.18 -2.02
CA ILE A 107 21.95 -2.49 -1.38
C ILE A 107 21.23 -3.46 -2.31
N MET A 108 20.08 -3.06 -2.87
CA MET A 108 19.31 -3.93 -3.77
C MET A 108 20.10 -4.34 -5.01
N GLN A 109 20.81 -3.40 -5.65
CA GLN A 109 21.67 -3.69 -6.79
C GLN A 109 22.78 -4.69 -6.45
N ARG A 110 23.34 -4.63 -5.24
CA ARG A 110 24.33 -5.61 -4.77
C ARG A 110 23.73 -6.98 -4.50
N MET A 111 22.50 -7.06 -4.01
CA MET A 111 21.81 -8.32 -3.77
C MET A 111 21.49 -9.02 -5.10
N VAL A 112 21.05 -8.26 -6.12
CA VAL A 112 20.73 -8.80 -7.46
C VAL A 112 21.99 -9.24 -8.22
N LYS A 113 23.11 -8.53 -8.11
CA LYS A 113 24.39 -8.88 -8.77
C LYS A 113 25.12 -10.07 -8.16
N LYS A 114 24.69 -10.59 -7.01
CA LYS A 114 25.30 -11.74 -6.32
C LYS A 114 24.60 -13.09 -6.62
N GLN A 115 23.69 -13.13 -7.59
CA GLN A 115 23.14 -14.35 -8.19
C GLN A 115 23.94 -14.74 -9.43
#